data_AF-A0A972LEN8-F1
#
_entry.id   AF-A0A972LEN8-F1
#
_cell.length_a   1.000
_cell.length_b   1.000
_cell.length_c   1.000
_cell.angle_alpha   90.00
_cell.angle_beta   90.00
_cell.angle_gamma   90.00
#
_symmetry.space_group_name_H-M   'P 1'
#
loop_
_entity.id
_entity.type
_entity.pdbx_description
1 polymer ?
#
loop_
_entity_poly.entity_id
_entity_poly.type
_entity_poly.pdbx_seq_one_letter_code
_entity_poly.pdbx_strand_id
1 'polypeptide(L)'
;MNTYDESIEVMVDNSVILRKEVKEKVEEISEADILVGIPSYNNAKTIGHVVRAVQAGLTKYFPDARSVLVNSDGGSTDGTMDVVRETTVDFESILLKHRVGRFYKIVTPYQGVPGKGSAFRTIFEIARELNVKACAVVDSDLRSITPEWIEL
;
A
#
# COMPACT_ATOMS: atom_id res chain seq x y z
N MET A 1 -2.29 1.16 54.79
CA MET A 1 -1.09 0.54 54.22
C MET A 1 -1.54 -0.20 52.95
N ASN A 2 -1.29 0.45 51.80
CA ASN A 2 -1.56 0.08 50.41
C ASN A 2 -2.78 -0.77 50.02
N THR A 3 -3.81 -0.04 49.58
CA THR A 3 -4.66 -0.35 48.42
C THR A 3 -3.79 -0.49 47.16
N TYR A 4 -3.68 -1.68 46.60
CA TYR A 4 -3.21 -1.84 45.22
C TYR A 4 -4.43 -1.77 44.32
N ASP A 5 -4.53 -0.60 43.72
CA ASP A 5 -5.42 -0.19 42.65
C ASP A 5 -5.25 -1.15 41.46
N GLU A 6 -6.29 -1.92 41.14
CA GLU A 6 -6.45 -2.59 39.85
C GLU A 6 -6.70 -1.52 38.77
N SER A 7 -5.70 -0.70 38.50
CA SER A 7 -5.71 0.22 37.38
C SER A 7 -5.48 -0.59 36.11
N ILE A 8 -6.61 -1.00 35.53
CA ILE A 8 -6.85 -1.33 34.13
C ILE A 8 -5.66 -0.90 33.26
N GLU A 9 -4.86 -1.88 32.84
CA GLU A 9 -4.02 -1.73 31.67
C GLU A 9 -4.98 -1.57 30.50
N VAL A 10 -5.40 -0.32 30.26
CA VAL A 10 -6.02 0.06 29.00
C VAL A 10 -4.91 -0.18 28.00
N MET A 11 -4.89 -1.38 27.43
CA MET A 11 -4.24 -1.62 26.15
C MET A 11 -4.77 -0.52 25.26
N VAL A 12 -3.94 0.50 25.04
CA VAL A 12 -4.23 1.55 24.07
C VAL A 12 -4.33 0.78 22.77
N ASP A 13 -5.56 0.46 22.40
CA ASP A 13 -5.88 -0.09 21.11
C ASP A 13 -5.57 1.04 20.13
N ASN A 14 -4.29 1.12 19.77
CA ASN A 14 -3.81 1.92 18.66
C ASN A 14 -4.24 1.24 17.34
N SER A 15 -5.33 0.45 17.32
CA SER A 15 -6.04 0.09 16.09
C SER A 15 -6.69 1.35 15.55
N VAL A 16 -5.90 2.00 14.73
CA VAL A 16 -6.36 3.07 13.88
C VAL A 16 -7.38 2.47 12.95
N ILE A 17 -8.51 3.16 12.84
CA ILE A 17 -9.72 2.63 12.22
C ILE A 17 -9.47 2.58 10.71
N LEU A 18 -8.93 1.48 10.21
CA LEU A 18 -9.00 1.19 8.79
C LEU A 18 -10.49 1.14 8.40
N ARG A 19 -10.85 1.77 7.28
CA ARG A 19 -12.20 1.67 6.72
C ARG A 19 -12.58 0.21 6.57
N LYS A 20 -13.86 -0.12 6.73
CA LYS A 20 -14.38 -1.49 6.63
C LYS A 20 -13.89 -2.21 5.36
N GLU A 21 -13.95 -1.53 4.22
CA GLU A 21 -13.48 -2.03 2.92
C GLU A 21 -11.98 -2.37 2.91
N VAL A 22 -11.15 -1.62 3.64
CA VAL A 22 -9.72 -1.91 3.78
C VAL A 22 -9.52 -3.13 4.67
N LYS A 23 -10.27 -3.25 5.77
CA LYS A 23 -10.21 -4.43 6.65
C LYS A 23 -10.60 -5.70 5.90
N GLU A 24 -11.70 -5.67 5.16
CA GLU A 24 -12.16 -6.79 4.33
C GLU A 24 -11.09 -7.23 3.31
N LYS A 25 -10.43 -6.26 2.64
CA LYS A 25 -9.32 -6.56 1.73
C LYS A 25 -8.08 -7.12 2.44
N VAL A 26 -7.74 -6.58 3.60
CA VAL A 26 -6.62 -7.08 4.40
C VAL A 26 -6.88 -8.51 4.87
N GLU A 27 -8.11 -8.82 5.31
CA GLU A 27 -8.54 -10.18 5.66
C GLU A 27 -8.51 -11.12 4.45
N GLU A 28 -8.97 -10.67 3.26
CA GLU A 28 -8.90 -11.44 2.01
C GLU A 28 -7.46 -11.77 1.62
N ILE A 29 -6.55 -10.79 1.73
CA ILE A 29 -5.13 -10.97 1.41
C ILE A 29 -4.45 -11.82 2.48
N SER A 30 -4.85 -11.71 3.75
CA SER A 30 -4.34 -12.41 4.94
C SER A 30 -2.88 -12.14 5.29
N GLU A 31 -1.94 -12.28 4.35
CA GLU A 31 -0.51 -12.02 4.54
C GLU A 31 0.14 -11.57 3.22
N ALA A 32 1.25 -10.83 3.31
CA ALA A 32 2.07 -10.47 2.17
C ALA A 32 3.57 -10.46 2.54
N ASP A 33 4.44 -10.64 1.56
CA ASP A 33 5.89 -10.54 1.75
C ASP A 33 6.35 -9.08 1.64
N ILE A 34 5.85 -8.36 0.64
CA ILE A 34 6.29 -7.01 0.28
C ILE A 34 5.09 -6.08 0.16
N LEU A 35 5.19 -4.90 0.75
CA LEU A 35 4.25 -3.81 0.53
C LEU A 35 4.96 -2.58 -0.03
N VAL A 36 4.38 -1.98 -1.07
CA VAL A 36 4.79 -0.66 -1.57
C VAL A 36 3.65 0.33 -1.41
N GLY A 37 3.85 1.33 -0.56
CA GLY A 37 2.91 2.41 -0.32
C GLY A 37 3.12 3.60 -1.25
N ILE A 38 2.03 4.22 -1.70
CA ILE A 38 2.03 5.42 -2.53
C ILE A 38 1.07 6.45 -1.92
N PRO A 39 1.56 7.43 -1.13
CA PRO A 39 0.75 8.56 -0.69
C PRO A 39 0.41 9.47 -1.89
N SER A 40 -0.83 9.94 -1.98
CA SER A 40 -1.27 10.81 -3.08
C SER A 40 -2.25 11.90 -2.66
N TYR A 41 -2.22 13.01 -3.40
CA TYR A 41 -3.23 14.06 -3.37
C TYR A 41 -3.19 14.87 -4.68
N ASN A 42 -4.20 14.69 -5.52
CA ASN A 42 -4.34 15.32 -6.85
C ASN A 42 -3.13 15.07 -7.78
N ASN A 43 -2.77 13.80 -7.94
CA ASN A 43 -1.64 13.31 -8.74
C ASN A 43 -2.08 12.51 -9.99
N ALA A 44 -3.29 12.70 -10.53
CA ALA A 44 -3.82 11.88 -11.63
C ALA A 44 -2.90 11.85 -12.86
N LYS A 45 -2.18 12.95 -13.13
CA LYS A 45 -1.27 13.07 -14.28
C LYS A 45 0.05 12.30 -14.14
N THR A 46 0.45 11.92 -12.93
CA THR A 46 1.77 11.31 -12.66
C THR A 46 1.68 9.91 -12.09
N ILE A 47 0.70 9.65 -11.23
CA ILE A 47 0.66 8.44 -10.40
C ILE A 47 0.61 7.14 -11.22
N GLY A 48 -0.01 7.16 -12.40
CA GLY A 48 -0.05 5.99 -13.27
C GLY A 48 1.35 5.51 -13.69
N HIS A 49 2.30 6.42 -13.91
CA HIS A 49 3.68 6.04 -14.21
C HIS A 49 4.36 5.37 -13.01
N VAL A 50 4.17 5.92 -11.81
CA VAL A 50 4.70 5.36 -10.56
C VAL A 50 4.13 3.96 -10.30
N VAL A 51 2.82 3.78 -10.41
CA VAL A 51 2.15 2.48 -10.22
C VAL A 51 2.68 1.44 -11.22
N ARG A 52 2.87 1.81 -12.50
CA ARG A 52 3.47 0.90 -13.49
C ARG A 52 4.89 0.49 -13.14
N ALA A 53 5.73 1.45 -12.73
CA ALA A 53 7.12 1.16 -12.37
C ALA A 53 7.19 0.21 -11.16
N VAL A 54 6.40 0.47 -10.11
CA VAL A 54 6.33 -0.40 -8.93
C VAL A 54 5.83 -1.79 -9.30
N GLN A 55 4.71 -1.90 -10.02
CA GLN A 55 4.14 -3.19 -10.39
C GLN A 55 5.10 -3.99 -11.29
N ALA A 56 5.70 -3.36 -12.29
CA ALA A 56 6.69 -4.02 -13.16
C ALA A 56 7.95 -4.44 -12.39
N GLY A 57 8.43 -3.62 -11.45
CA GLY A 57 9.58 -3.95 -10.62
C GLY A 57 9.32 -5.15 -9.71
N LEU A 58 8.18 -5.17 -9.02
CA LEU A 58 7.78 -6.29 -8.17
C LEU A 58 7.67 -7.58 -8.98
N THR A 59 7.02 -7.55 -10.15
CA THR A 59 6.89 -8.74 -11.00
C THR A 59 8.23 -9.20 -11.59
N LYS A 60 9.15 -8.29 -11.88
CA LYS A 60 10.47 -8.62 -12.46
C LYS A 60 11.43 -9.20 -11.41
N TYR A 61 11.55 -8.55 -10.26
CA TYR A 61 12.59 -8.86 -9.27
C TYR A 61 12.10 -9.76 -8.13
N PHE A 62 10.79 -9.75 -7.85
CA PHE A 62 10.17 -10.57 -6.80
C PHE A 62 8.99 -11.40 -7.35
N PRO A 63 9.18 -12.18 -8.43
CA PRO A 63 8.09 -12.89 -9.10
C PRO A 63 7.38 -13.93 -8.23
N ASP A 64 8.05 -14.43 -7.19
CA ASP A 64 7.53 -15.44 -6.28
C ASP A 64 6.97 -14.84 -4.97
N ALA A 65 7.12 -13.52 -4.76
CA ALA A 65 6.66 -12.84 -3.55
C ALA A 65 5.18 -12.44 -3.65
N ARG A 66 4.45 -12.60 -2.54
CA ARG A 66 3.11 -12.01 -2.38
C ARG A 66 3.27 -10.51 -2.15
N SER A 67 2.90 -9.71 -3.14
CA SER A 67 3.17 -8.28 -3.13
C SER A 67 1.88 -7.45 -3.09
N VAL A 68 1.88 -6.36 -2.33
CA VAL A 68 0.73 -5.46 -2.23
C VAL A 68 1.15 -4.03 -2.53
N LEU A 69 0.46 -3.40 -3.47
CA LEU A 69 0.53 -1.95 -3.66
C LEU A 69 -0.61 -1.28 -2.90
N VAL A 70 -0.27 -0.33 -2.04
CA VAL A 70 -1.25 0.47 -1.30
C VAL A 70 -1.17 1.92 -1.76
N ASN A 71 -2.22 2.42 -2.41
CA ASN A 71 -2.40 3.85 -2.58
C ASN A 71 -3.22 4.41 -1.41
N SER A 72 -2.61 5.34 -0.68
CA SER A 72 -3.22 6.06 0.43
C SER A 72 -3.47 7.50 0.03
N ASP A 73 -4.72 7.79 -0.29
CA ASP A 73 -5.12 9.03 -0.95
C ASP A 73 -5.68 10.08 0.02
N GLY A 74 -5.35 11.34 -0.20
CA GLY A 74 -5.77 12.47 0.64
C GLY A 74 -7.15 13.06 0.32
N GLY A 75 -7.99 12.34 -0.41
CA GLY A 75 -9.29 12.85 -0.87
C GLY A 75 -9.16 13.63 -2.18
N SER A 76 -8.38 13.08 -3.12
CA SER A 76 -8.21 13.61 -4.46
C SER A 76 -9.53 13.71 -5.21
N THR A 77 -9.70 14.77 -5.99
CA THR A 77 -10.89 15.03 -6.81
C THR A 77 -10.59 15.03 -8.31
N ASP A 78 -9.33 14.85 -8.68
CA ASP A 78 -8.84 14.89 -10.06
C ASP A 78 -8.81 13.52 -10.77
N GLY A 79 -9.37 12.48 -10.14
CA GLY A 79 -9.35 11.11 -10.65
C GLY A 79 -8.12 10.28 -10.27
N THR A 80 -7.25 10.77 -9.37
CA THR A 80 -6.04 10.05 -8.92
C THR A 80 -6.29 8.60 -8.56
N MET A 81 -7.30 8.32 -7.72
CA MET A 81 -7.61 6.94 -7.31
C MET A 81 -8.08 6.05 -8.47
N ASP A 82 -8.78 6.61 -9.46
CA ASP A 82 -9.25 5.86 -10.62
C ASP A 82 -8.09 5.49 -11.53
N VAL A 83 -7.17 6.42 -11.77
CA VAL A 83 -5.91 6.14 -12.47
C VAL A 83 -5.14 5.00 -11.79
N VAL A 84 -5.07 5.00 -10.46
CA VAL A 84 -4.42 3.91 -9.72
C VAL A 84 -5.14 2.58 -9.93
N ARG A 85 -6.48 2.54 -9.84
CA ARG A 85 -7.27 1.31 -10.03
C ARG A 85 -7.08 0.74 -11.43
N GLU A 86 -7.21 1.58 -12.45
CA GLU A 86 -7.18 1.22 -13.87
C GLU A 86 -5.78 0.90 -14.38
N THR A 87 -4.73 1.41 -13.74
CA THR A 87 -3.36 1.11 -14.16
C THR A 87 -3.05 -0.38 -13.99
N THR A 88 -2.83 -1.06 -15.10
CA THR A 88 -2.34 -2.43 -15.17
C THR A 88 -1.04 -2.47 -15.96
N VAL A 89 -0.25 -3.53 -15.76
CA VAL A 89 0.90 -3.86 -16.60
C VAL A 89 0.52 -5.11 -17.37
N ASP A 90 0.56 -5.04 -18.71
CA ASP A 90 0.31 -6.19 -19.56
C ASP A 90 1.55 -7.08 -19.61
N PHE A 91 1.51 -8.14 -18.80
CA PHE A 91 2.56 -9.14 -18.73
C PHE A 91 2.42 -10.23 -19.79
N GLU A 92 1.37 -10.27 -20.64
CA GLU A 92 1.27 -11.32 -21.67
C GLU A 92 2.37 -11.21 -22.74
N SER A 93 2.90 -10.00 -22.96
CA SER A 93 4.07 -9.77 -23.83
C SER A 93 5.40 -10.22 -23.23
N ILE A 94 5.46 -10.43 -21.91
CA ILE A 94 6.64 -10.86 -21.16
C ILE A 94 6.41 -12.31 -20.74
N LEU A 95 7.07 -13.28 -21.39
CA LEU A 95 6.99 -14.74 -21.18
C LEU A 95 7.08 -15.22 -19.70
N LEU A 96 6.07 -14.93 -18.88
CA LEU A 96 5.96 -15.24 -17.45
C LEU A 96 4.67 -16.01 -17.16
N LYS A 97 4.23 -16.85 -18.11
CA LYS A 97 2.98 -17.64 -18.00
C LYS A 97 2.93 -18.63 -16.81
N HIS A 98 4.01 -18.78 -16.04
CA HIS A 98 4.09 -19.74 -14.95
C HIS A 98 4.61 -19.19 -13.61
N ARG A 99 4.85 -17.88 -13.49
CA ARG A 99 5.34 -17.25 -12.23
C ARG A 99 4.63 -15.93 -11.94
N VAL A 100 3.31 -15.94 -11.94
CA VAL A 100 2.56 -14.76 -11.49
C VAL A 100 2.44 -14.86 -9.97
N GLY A 101 3.44 -14.32 -9.26
CA GLY A 101 3.30 -13.97 -7.86
C GLY A 101 2.00 -13.19 -7.64
N ARG A 102 1.37 -13.39 -6.49
CA ARG A 102 0.08 -12.76 -6.21
C ARG A 102 0.32 -11.27 -5.94
N PHE A 103 0.00 -10.43 -6.93
CA PHE A 103 0.02 -8.98 -6.79
C PHE A 103 -1.38 -8.47 -6.44
N TYR A 104 -1.49 -7.71 -5.36
CA TYR A 104 -2.74 -7.11 -4.91
C TYR A 104 -2.64 -5.58 -4.90
N LYS A 105 -3.80 -4.92 -5.00
CA LYS A 105 -3.91 -3.47 -4.97
C LYS A 105 -4.99 -3.00 -4.00
N ILE A 106 -4.60 -2.19 -3.03
CA ILE A 106 -5.50 -1.48 -2.11
C ILE A 106 -5.45 0.00 -2.46
N VAL A 107 -6.61 0.58 -2.81
CA VAL A 107 -6.75 2.00 -3.13
C VAL A 107 -7.75 2.55 -2.15
N THR A 108 -7.30 3.41 -1.24
CA THR A 108 -8.13 3.89 -0.14
C THR A 108 -7.78 5.33 0.23
N PRO A 109 -8.78 6.18 0.48
CA PRO A 109 -8.52 7.44 1.14
C PRO A 109 -8.13 7.21 2.62
N TYR A 110 -7.09 7.87 3.10
CA TYR A 110 -6.69 7.76 4.51
C TYR A 110 -7.70 8.44 5.45
N GLN A 111 -7.66 8.05 6.72
CA GLN A 111 -8.40 8.71 7.79
C GLN A 111 -7.48 9.58 8.64
N GLY A 112 -8.05 10.64 9.23
CA GLY A 112 -7.35 11.54 10.13
C GLY A 112 -7.01 12.89 9.50
N VAL A 113 -6.08 13.62 10.15
CA VAL A 113 -5.71 14.98 9.76
C VAL A 113 -5.13 14.99 8.34
N PRO A 114 -5.56 15.89 7.44
CA PRO A 114 -4.98 15.99 6.11
C PRO A 114 -3.46 16.20 6.16
N GLY A 115 -2.72 15.37 5.44
CA GLY A 115 -1.28 15.47 5.34
C GLY A 115 -0.61 14.14 5.05
N LYS A 116 0.64 14.23 4.57
CA LYS A 116 1.46 13.07 4.21
C LYS A 116 1.61 12.08 5.38
N GLY A 117 1.71 12.57 6.62
CA GLY A 117 1.80 11.72 7.82
C GLY A 117 0.63 10.74 7.98
N SER A 118 -0.62 11.17 7.72
CA SER A 118 -1.79 10.29 7.80
C SER A 118 -1.78 9.23 6.70
N ALA A 119 -1.28 9.58 5.51
CA ALA A 119 -1.10 8.61 4.43
C ALA A 119 -0.08 7.52 4.79
N PHE A 120 1.07 7.91 5.33
CA PHE A 120 2.10 6.98 5.80
C PHE A 120 1.57 6.08 6.92
N ARG A 121 0.84 6.67 7.86
CA ARG A 121 0.21 5.95 8.96
C ARG A 121 -0.71 4.84 8.45
N THR A 122 -1.63 5.15 7.53
CA THR A 122 -2.51 4.15 6.90
C THR A 122 -1.72 3.06 6.16
N ILE A 123 -0.65 3.43 5.43
CA ILE A 123 0.22 2.46 4.74
C ILE A 123 0.86 1.49 5.75
N PHE A 124 1.46 2.02 6.82
CA PHE A 124 2.16 1.19 7.81
C PHE A 124 1.22 0.35 8.67
N GLU A 125 0.00 0.81 8.90
CA GLU A 125 -1.03 0.00 9.54
C GLU A 125 -1.40 -1.20 8.68
N ILE A 126 -1.68 -1.00 7.39
CA ILE A 126 -1.95 -2.10 6.45
C ILE A 126 -0.74 -3.05 6.39
N ALA A 127 0.48 -2.52 6.37
CA ALA A 127 1.71 -3.32 6.40
C ALA A 127 1.81 -4.18 7.67
N ARG A 128 1.47 -3.62 8.83
CA ARG A 128 1.45 -4.33 10.10
C ARG A 128 0.38 -5.43 10.13
N GLU A 129 -0.84 -5.11 9.71
CA GLU A 129 -1.95 -6.08 9.69
C GLU A 129 -1.70 -7.24 8.72
N LEU A 130 -1.00 -6.99 7.60
CA LEU A 130 -0.59 -8.04 6.64
C LEU A 130 0.71 -8.76 7.03
N ASN A 131 1.31 -8.42 8.17
CA ASN A 131 2.57 -8.98 8.68
C ASN A 131 3.69 -9.00 7.60
N VAL A 132 3.87 -7.87 6.90
CA VAL A 132 4.81 -7.83 5.78
C VAL A 132 6.27 -7.90 6.22
N LYS A 133 7.09 -8.57 5.42
CA LYS A 133 8.54 -8.72 5.69
C LYS A 133 9.32 -7.47 5.29
N ALA A 134 8.86 -6.77 4.25
CA ALA A 134 9.43 -5.53 3.78
C ALA A 134 8.34 -4.51 3.40
N CYS A 135 8.59 -3.24 3.71
CA CYS A 135 7.70 -2.14 3.36
C CYS A 135 8.53 -0.97 2.80
N ALA A 136 8.16 -0.52 1.60
CA ALA A 136 8.72 0.66 0.96
C ALA A 136 7.63 1.69 0.70
N VAL A 137 7.99 2.97 0.60
CA VAL A 137 7.07 4.05 0.23
C VAL A 137 7.70 4.87 -0.88
N VAL A 138 6.94 5.14 -1.94
CA VAL A 138 7.37 5.96 -3.08
C VAL A 138 6.42 7.12 -3.31
N ASP A 139 6.95 8.29 -3.67
CA ASP A 139 6.13 9.47 -3.96
C ASP A 139 5.33 9.30 -5.27
N SER A 140 4.11 9.88 -5.32
CA SER A 140 3.16 9.72 -6.43
C SER A 140 3.44 10.58 -7.66
N ASP A 141 4.46 11.44 -7.60
CA ASP A 141 4.85 12.37 -8.66
C ASP A 141 6.28 12.16 -9.19
N LEU A 142 6.91 11.04 -8.82
CA LEU A 142 8.22 10.65 -9.35
C LEU A 142 8.15 10.48 -10.87
N ARG A 143 8.96 11.28 -11.58
CA ARG A 143 9.01 11.29 -13.06
C ARG A 143 10.09 10.38 -13.64
N SER A 144 11.09 10.02 -12.83
CA SER A 144 12.26 9.24 -13.24
C SER A 144 12.28 7.85 -12.62
N ILE A 145 11.18 7.45 -11.96
CA ILE A 145 11.11 6.12 -11.34
C ILE A 145 11.11 5.06 -12.45
N THR A 146 11.94 4.04 -12.27
CA THR A 146 11.98 2.88 -13.15
C THR A 146 11.78 1.60 -12.33
N PRO A 147 11.40 0.48 -12.95
CA PRO A 147 11.24 -0.79 -12.25
C PRO A 147 12.46 -1.21 -11.42
N GLU A 148 13.66 -0.86 -11.85
CA GLU A 148 14.96 -1.14 -11.19
C GLU A 148 15.04 -0.59 -9.77
N TRP A 149 14.28 0.46 -9.45
CA TRP A 149 14.26 1.02 -8.09
C TRP A 149 13.68 0.06 -7.06
N ILE A 150 12.95 -0.97 -7.50
CA ILE A 150 12.36 -1.99 -6.63
C ILE A 150 13.39 -3.06 -6.23
N GLU A 151 14.44 -3.29 -7.03
CA GLU A 151 15.47 -4.30 -6.76
C GLU A 151 16.41 -3.93 -5.60
N LEU A 152 16.58 -2.63 -5.34
CA LEU A 152 17.62 -2.05 -4.49
C LEU A 152 17.42 -2.24 -2.98
#